data_AF-A0A0F9FYZ2-F1
#
_entry.id   AF-A0A0F9FYZ2-F1
#
_cell.length_a   1.000
_cell.length_b   1.000
_cell.length_c   1.000
_cell.angle_alpha   90.00
_cell.angle_beta   90.00
_cell.angle_gamma   90.00
#
_symmetry.space_group_name_H-M   'P 1'
#
loop_
_entity.id
_entity.type
_entity.pdbx_description
1 polymer ?
#
loop_
_entity_poly.entity_id
_entity_poly.type
_entity_poly.pdbx_seq_one_letter_code
_entity_poly.pdbx_strand_id
1 'polypeptide(L)'
;VVDLPIDATPVDFSYRIHSEVGDSCVGAKVNQQNVSLDHILKSGDVVKILTQNGKQPSEAWLGFVKTSMARDRIKAAQRAKINLLKERGRAPR
;
A
#
# COMPACT_ATOMS: atom_id res chain seq x y z
N VAL A 1 -11.00 13.74 9.62
CA VAL A 1 -9.55 13.96 9.86
C VAL A 1 -8.97 12.62 10.30
N VAL A 2 -7.84 12.21 9.75
CA VAL A 2 -7.19 10.92 10.06
C VAL A 2 -5.85 11.22 10.71
N ASP A 3 -5.65 10.73 11.94
CA ASP A 3 -4.36 10.82 12.61
C ASP A 3 -3.39 9.79 12.03
N LEU A 4 -2.24 10.29 11.61
CA LEU A 4 -1.15 9.53 11.05
C LEU A 4 0.13 9.84 11.83
N PRO A 5 1.06 8.86 11.94
CA PRO A 5 2.36 9.11 12.54
C PRO A 5 3.15 10.15 11.72
N ILE A 6 4.15 10.76 12.37
CA ILE A 6 5.10 11.60 11.66
C ILE A 6 5.81 10.78 10.57
N ASP A 7 6.09 11.44 9.43
CA ASP A 7 6.65 10.82 8.24
C ASP A 7 5.78 9.74 7.58
N ALA A 8 4.46 9.75 7.83
CA ALA A 8 3.53 8.85 7.17
C ALA A 8 3.49 9.08 5.65
N THR A 9 3.33 8.00 4.91
CA THR A 9 3.27 8.00 3.46
C THR A 9 1.84 7.87 2.93
N PRO A 10 1.57 8.17 1.66
CA PRO A 10 0.28 7.88 1.03
C PRO A 10 -0.17 6.43 1.17
N VAL A 11 0.78 5.49 1.23
CA VAL A 11 0.50 4.06 1.45
C VAL A 11 0.03 3.81 2.88
N ASP A 12 0.63 4.46 3.87
CA ASP A 12 0.14 4.37 5.25
C ASP A 12 -1.28 4.95 5.38
N PHE A 13 -1.55 6.06 4.70
CA PHE A 13 -2.87 6.67 4.66
C PHE A 13 -3.92 5.76 4.00
N SER A 14 -3.60 5.12 2.87
CA SER A 14 -4.53 4.23 2.17
C SER A 14 -4.92 3.04 3.05
N TYR A 15 -3.97 2.40 3.72
CA TYR A 15 -4.23 1.33 4.68
C TYR A 15 -5.03 1.80 5.90
N ARG A 16 -4.86 3.06 6.31
CA ARG A 16 -5.62 3.64 7.42
C ARG A 16 -7.08 3.89 7.07
N ILE A 17 -7.38 4.23 5.81
CA ILE A 17 -8.75 4.35 5.30
C ILE A 17 -9.41 2.98 5.23
N HIS A 18 -8.82 2.05 4.48
CA HIS A 18 -9.35 0.70 4.32
C HIS A 18 -8.27 -0.24 3.75
N SER A 19 -8.25 -1.49 4.21
CA SER A 19 -7.26 -2.47 3.74
C SER A 19 -7.34 -2.69 2.23
N GLU A 20 -8.55 -2.79 1.67
CA GLU A 20 -8.76 -2.96 0.22
C GLU A 20 -8.25 -1.78 -0.63
N VAL A 21 -8.34 -0.55 -0.09
CA VAL A 21 -7.81 0.66 -0.75
C VAL A 21 -6.28 0.64 -0.73
N GLY A 22 -5.68 0.20 0.38
CA GLY A 22 -4.24 -0.02 0.48
C GLY A 22 -3.76 -1.10 -0.49
N ASP A 23 -4.45 -2.23 -0.56
CA ASP A 23 -4.07 -3.36 -1.41
C ASP A 23 -4.20 -3.05 -2.91
N SER A 24 -5.19 -2.23 -3.27
CA SER A 24 -5.44 -1.79 -4.66
C SER A 24 -4.68 -0.51 -5.03
N CYS A 25 -3.86 0.05 -4.14
CA CYS A 25 -3.17 1.32 -4.36
C CYS A 25 -2.14 1.21 -5.50
N VAL A 26 -2.18 2.15 -6.45
CA VAL A 26 -1.21 2.23 -7.56
C VAL A 26 -0.44 3.54 -7.59
N GLY A 27 -0.97 4.58 -6.95
CA GLY A 27 -0.37 5.91 -6.94
C GLY A 27 -1.10 6.83 -5.98
N ALA A 28 -0.54 8.02 -5.79
CA ALA A 28 -1.14 9.04 -4.95
C ALA A 28 -1.03 10.41 -5.63
N LYS A 29 -2.00 11.26 -5.31
CA LYS A 29 -2.07 12.64 -5.76
C LYS A 29 -2.25 13.53 -4.53
N VAL A 30 -1.28 14.38 -4.24
CA VAL A 30 -1.29 15.28 -3.08
C VAL A 30 -1.45 16.70 -3.58
N ASN A 31 -2.41 17.45 -3.04
CA ASN A 31 -2.70 18.83 -3.44
C ASN A 31 -2.86 18.99 -4.97
N GLN A 32 -3.53 18.04 -5.61
CA GLN A 32 -3.74 17.96 -7.06
C GLN A 32 -2.47 17.72 -7.91
N GLN A 33 -1.34 17.38 -7.30
CA GLN A 33 -0.11 16.98 -8.00
C GLN A 33 0.16 15.49 -7.81
N ASN A 34 0.63 14.83 -8.87
CA ASN A 34 1.00 13.42 -8.79
C ASN A 34 2.30 13.32 -7.99
N VAL A 35 2.29 12.50 -6.94
CA VAL A 35 3.45 12.30 -6.08
C VAL A 35 3.82 10.83 -6.02
N SER A 36 5.09 10.57 -5.72
CA SER A 36 5.56 9.23 -5.43
C SER A 36 4.91 8.68 -4.15
N LEU A 37 4.83 7.35 -4.05
CA LEU A 37 4.24 6.67 -2.90
C LEU A 37 5.09 6.78 -1.62
N ASP A 38 6.37 7.14 -1.74
CA ASP A 38 7.28 7.40 -0.61
C ASP A 38 7.17 8.84 -0.06
N HIS A 39 6.37 9.70 -0.68
CA HIS A 39 6.22 11.09 -0.28
C HIS A 39 5.76 11.20 1.18
N ILE A 40 6.39 12.08 1.96
CA ILE A 40 6.00 12.32 3.35
C ILE A 40 4.82 13.28 3.38
N LEU A 41 3.71 12.84 3.94
CA LEU A 41 2.50 13.65 4.11
C LEU A 41 2.68 14.67 5.24
N LYS A 42 2.15 15.88 5.02
CA LYS A 42 2.10 16.93 6.04
C LYS A 42 0.66 17.19 6.48
N SER A 43 0.53 17.73 7.69
CA SER A 43 -0.77 18.11 8.22
C SER A 43 -1.39 19.20 7.33
N GLY A 44 -2.65 19.00 6.92
CA GLY A 44 -3.37 19.89 5.99
C GLY A 44 -3.28 19.50 4.52
N ASP A 45 -2.47 18.50 4.15
CA ASP A 45 -2.41 18.02 2.77
C ASP A 45 -3.68 17.27 2.36
N VAL A 46 -4.16 17.57 1.15
CA VAL A 46 -5.29 16.83 0.55
C VAL A 46 -4.74 15.68 -0.29
N VAL A 47 -4.90 14.47 0.21
CA VAL A 47 -4.40 13.25 -0.42
C VAL A 47 -5.52 12.51 -1.14
N LYS A 48 -5.31 12.21 -2.42
CA LYS A 48 -6.17 11.35 -3.24
C LYS A 48 -5.40 10.10 -3.65
N ILE A 49 -5.87 8.96 -3.18
CA ILE A 49 -5.30 7.66 -3.53
C ILE A 49 -5.87 7.21 -4.87
N LEU A 50 -4.98 6.78 -5.77
CA LEU A 50 -5.33 6.14 -7.03
C LEU A 50 -5.33 4.63 -6.77
N THR A 51 -6.48 3.99 -6.98
CA THR A 51 -6.67 2.55 -6.82
C THR A 51 -7.00 1.89 -8.16
N GLN A 52 -6.60 0.64 -8.33
CA GLN A 52 -6.91 -0.17 -9.50
C GLN A 52 -7.28 -1.60 -9.10
N ASN A 53 -8.38 -2.09 -9.67
CA ASN A 53 -8.86 -3.44 -9.41
C ASN A 53 -7.86 -4.52 -9.85
N GLY A 54 -7.67 -5.53 -9.02
CA GLY A 54 -6.78 -6.67 -9.30
C GLY A 54 -5.29 -6.37 -9.14
N LYS A 55 -4.93 -5.19 -8.62
CA LYS A 55 -3.56 -4.90 -8.19
C LYS A 55 -3.31 -5.47 -6.80
N GLN A 56 -2.04 -5.75 -6.55
CA GLN A 56 -1.54 -6.26 -5.28
C GLN A 56 -0.43 -5.34 -4.79
N PRO A 57 -0.27 -5.22 -3.46
CA PRO A 57 0.76 -4.37 -2.89
C PRO A 57 2.16 -4.84 -3.30
N SER A 58 3.06 -3.88 -3.49
CA SER A 58 4.46 -4.15 -3.85
C SER A 58 5.34 -4.38 -2.63
N GLU A 59 6.33 -5.26 -2.74
CA GLU A 59 7.31 -5.48 -1.66
C GLU A 59 8.15 -4.22 -1.38
N ALA A 60 8.42 -3.42 -2.42
CA ALA A 60 9.19 -2.18 -2.30
C ALA A 60 8.61 -1.19 -1.28
N TRP A 61 7.30 -1.27 -1.01
CA TRP A 61 6.64 -0.42 -0.04
C TRP A 61 7.14 -0.63 1.39
N LEU A 62 7.61 -1.84 1.72
CA LEU A 62 8.17 -2.16 3.05
C LEU A 62 9.39 -1.29 3.42
N GLY A 63 10.06 -0.69 2.44
CA GLY A 63 11.20 0.20 2.64
C GLY A 63 10.83 1.56 3.21
N PHE A 64 9.62 2.08 2.92
CA PHE A 64 9.23 3.45 3.28
C PHE A 64 7.99 3.56 4.17
N VAL A 65 7.11 2.55 4.19
CA VAL A 65 5.91 2.57 5.06
C VAL A 65 6.28 2.64 6.54
N LYS A 66 5.57 3.48 7.29
CA LYS A 66 5.83 3.70 8.72
C LYS A 66 4.92 2.90 9.62
N THR A 67 3.68 2.64 9.20
CA THR A 67 2.69 1.97 10.05
C THR A 67 2.90 0.45 10.08
N SER A 68 2.83 -0.13 11.27
CA SER A 68 2.90 -1.60 11.45
C SER A 68 1.80 -2.31 10.68
N MET A 69 0.59 -1.73 10.68
CA MET A 69 -0.56 -2.28 9.96
C MET A 69 -0.30 -2.41 8.45
N ALA A 70 0.25 -1.38 7.81
CA ALA A 70 0.61 -1.47 6.39
C ALA A 70 1.68 -2.55 6.16
N ARG A 71 2.73 -2.58 6.99
CA ARG A 71 3.80 -3.59 6.89
C ARG A 71 3.26 -5.02 6.99
N ASP A 72 2.38 -5.28 7.95
CA ASP A 72 1.82 -6.61 8.17
C ASP A 72 0.91 -7.04 7.04
N ARG A 73 0.08 -6.12 6.51
CA ARG A 73 -0.78 -6.37 5.35
C ARG A 73 0.01 -6.65 4.08
N ILE A 74 1.03 -5.83 3.79
CA ILE A 74 1.90 -6.02 2.62
C ILE A 74 2.62 -7.38 2.71
N LYS A 75 3.17 -7.73 3.89
CA LYS A 75 3.81 -9.04 4.10
C LYS A 75 2.82 -10.19 3.92
N ALA A 76 1.61 -10.08 4.46
CA ALA A 76 0.59 -11.11 4.32
C ALA A 76 0.20 -11.31 2.85
N ALA A 77 0.00 -10.23 2.10
CA ALA A 77 -0.30 -10.28 0.67
C ALA A 77 0.83 -10.92 -0.14
N GLN A 78 2.09 -10.58 0.15
CA GLN A 78 3.24 -11.22 -0.50
C GLN A 78 3.33 -12.72 -0.20
N ARG A 79 3.10 -13.13 1.05
CA ARG A 79 3.06 -14.55 1.42
C ARG A 79 1.96 -15.31 0.67
N ALA A 80 0.76 -14.74 0.59
CA ALA A 80 -0.35 -15.32 -0.16
C ALA A 80 -0.01 -15.48 -1.64
N LYS A 81 0.60 -14.46 -2.25
CA LYS A 81 1.07 -14.50 -3.65
C LYS A 81 2.12 -15.61 -3.86
N ILE A 82 3.12 -15.70 -2.97
CA ILE A 82 4.17 -16.72 -3.05
C ILE A 82 3.58 -18.13 -2.93
N ASN A 83 2.64 -18.34 -2.00
CA ASN A 83 1.98 -19.63 -1.83
C ASN A 83 1.18 -20.02 -3.09
N LEU A 84 0.40 -19.09 -3.64
CA LEU A 84 -0.34 -19.30 -4.88
C LEU A 84 0.57 -19.69 -6.05
N LEU A 85 1.73 -19.04 -6.17
CA LEU A 85 2.72 -19.37 -7.21
C LEU A 85 3.34 -20.76 -7.00
N LYS A 86 3.62 -21.14 -5.74
CA LYS A 86 4.11 -22.48 -5.39
C LYS A 86 3.10 -23.58 -5.72
N GLU A 87 1.82 -23.36 -5.44
CA GLU A 87 0.74 -24.31 -5.73
C GLU A 87 0.55 -24.50 -7.24
N ARG A 88 0.60 -23.42 -8.02
CA ARG A 88 0.51 -23.48 -9.49
C ARG A 88 1.71 -24.18 -10.13
N GLY A 89 2.90 -24.03 -9.56
CA GLY A 89 4.11 -24.75 -10.00
C GLY A 89 4.11 -26.25 -9.65
N ARG A 90 3.14 -26.72 -8.85
CA ARG A 90 3.05 -28.09 -8.35
C ARG A 90 2.12 -28.99 -9.16
N ALA A 91 1.77 -28.60 -10.38
CA ALA A 91 0.94 -29.42 -11.25
C ALA A 91 1.54 -30.84 -11.38
N PRO A 92 0.80 -31.90 -10.99
CA PRO A 92 1.28 -33.26 -11.17
C PRO A 92 1.44 -33.55 -12.67
N ARG A 93 2.53 -34.22 -13.03
CA ARG A 93 2.70 -34.83 -14.36
C ARG A 93 1.62 -35.87 -14.60
#